data_AF-A0A537ZEC3-F1
#
_entry.id   AF-A0A537ZEC3-F1
#
_cell.length_a   1.000
_cell.length_b   1.000
_cell.length_c   1.000
_cell.angle_alpha   90.00
_cell.angle_beta   90.00
_cell.angle_gamma   90.00
#
_symmetry.space_group_name_H-M   'P 1'
#
loop_
_entity.id
_entity.type
_entity.pdbx_description
1 polymer ?
#
loop_
_entity_poly.entity_id
_entity_poly.type
_entity_poly.pdbx_seq_one_letter_code
_entity_poly.pdbx_strand_id
1 'polypeptide(L)'
;MILPLVAALAAVSPPGPELTDLRVSNGSAPFAGDRALLTTVSPNGDGFRDVAVVRFRLSSAATVRLAAVATQMVRAGRTGTTVVWSTTRRLPAGQDRLVWRPARSTQPRTYILRLTVGGRVYGAYKPNGRQNAPVVRVQGIDAAFTRRSYAPGETAELRLATDARSLRLQVFAYQSPGRPSEQDVRTAGVAKTGPIPVDWRGHRDASALLRVVRAGDWPSGLYFLRATSSDGRIGYAPFIVRPRQLGTHRVAVVLATNTWAAYNFEDADGNGWGDSWYVGGRSRVALDRPFLDFGVPFRFHDWDLDFIAWLNRTGKQVDVLSDDDLDNVRSGDELARRYDLLVFPGHEEYVTQHEYDVIRRFRDVGGNLAFLAANNLYRRVTRQGSTLVRGRLWRKLGRPEASVVGVQYIGSNHGEKQGAFVVTGAAAAPWAFDGTGLADGDAFGRYGIEIDARTAASPRGIQVLARIPDLLGSGRTAEMTYYETAAGAKVFAAGALNFAASIDRPEVARLLENVWARLTVP
;
A
#
# COMPACT_ATOMS: atom_id res chain seq x y z
N MET A 1 38.43 55.74 -51.63
CA MET A 1 38.52 54.27 -51.56
C MET A 1 37.66 53.83 -50.39
N ILE A 2 36.46 53.30 -50.64
CA ILE A 2 35.46 52.92 -49.62
C ILE A 2 35.45 51.39 -49.57
N LEU A 3 35.79 50.79 -48.43
CA LEU A 3 35.60 49.36 -48.18
C LEU A 3 34.13 49.10 -47.77
N PRO A 4 33.45 48.07 -48.29
CA PRO A 4 32.15 47.68 -47.80
C PRO A 4 32.31 46.73 -46.60
N LEU A 5 31.53 46.99 -45.54
CA LEU A 5 31.35 46.11 -44.40
C LEU A 5 30.27 45.08 -44.76
N VAL A 6 30.65 43.80 -44.94
CA VAL A 6 29.68 42.71 -45.15
C VAL A 6 29.29 42.15 -43.78
N ALA A 7 28.05 42.43 -43.37
CA ALA A 7 27.45 41.82 -42.19
C ALA A 7 27.03 40.38 -42.52
N ALA A 8 27.60 39.40 -41.82
CA ALA A 8 27.17 38.01 -41.89
C ALA A 8 25.83 37.85 -41.14
N LEU A 9 24.73 37.70 -41.88
CA LEU A 9 23.47 37.20 -41.34
C LEU A 9 23.63 35.71 -41.04
N ALA A 10 23.77 35.35 -39.77
CA ALA A 10 23.62 33.97 -39.33
C ALA A 10 22.18 33.52 -39.65
N ALA A 11 22.03 32.59 -40.60
CA ALA A 11 20.75 31.98 -40.94
C ALA A 11 20.23 31.24 -39.70
N VAL A 12 19.17 31.77 -39.08
CA VAL A 12 18.44 31.07 -38.02
C VAL A 12 17.77 29.87 -38.66
N SER A 13 18.27 28.66 -38.38
CA SER A 13 17.63 27.42 -38.82
C SER A 13 16.15 27.44 -38.42
N PRO A 14 15.22 27.07 -39.32
CA PRO A 14 13.80 27.04 -38.99
C PRO A 14 13.59 26.15 -37.75
N PRO A 15 12.72 26.55 -36.81
CA PRO A 15 12.46 25.76 -35.63
C PRO A 15 12.00 24.36 -36.07
N GLY A 16 12.54 23.32 -35.44
CA GLY A 16 12.15 21.93 -35.75
C GLY A 16 10.64 21.69 -35.58
N PRO A 17 10.12 20.52 -36.00
CA PRO A 17 8.70 20.22 -35.86
C PRO A 17 8.24 20.25 -34.40
N GLU A 18 7.03 20.76 -34.17
CA GLU A 18 6.46 20.99 -32.84
C GLU A 18 4.97 20.59 -32.81
N LEU A 19 4.51 20.14 -31.63
CA LEU A 19 3.12 19.78 -31.38
C LEU A 19 2.47 20.88 -30.52
N THR A 20 1.34 21.38 -30.98
CA THR A 20 0.52 22.36 -30.26
C THR A 20 -0.92 21.85 -30.15
N ASP A 21 -1.73 22.47 -29.29
CA ASP A 21 -3.14 22.08 -29.05
C ASP A 21 -3.32 20.58 -28.77
N LEU A 22 -2.39 20.00 -27.99
CA LEU A 22 -2.45 18.60 -27.57
C LEU A 22 -3.71 18.37 -26.73
N ARG A 23 -4.55 17.42 -27.17
CA ARG A 23 -5.75 17.00 -26.46
C ARG A 23 -5.94 15.50 -26.55
N VAL A 24 -6.69 14.93 -25.61
CA VAL A 24 -7.08 13.52 -25.64
C VAL A 24 -8.57 13.36 -25.32
N SER A 25 -9.20 12.38 -25.96
CA SER A 25 -10.59 11.98 -25.71
C SER A 25 -10.73 10.46 -25.82
N ASN A 26 -11.76 9.89 -25.22
CA ASN A 26 -12.02 8.46 -25.27
C ASN A 26 -12.85 7.99 -26.49
N GLY A 27 -13.18 8.90 -27.41
CA GLY A 27 -14.02 8.61 -28.59
C GLY A 27 -15.51 8.43 -28.27
N SER A 28 -15.93 8.68 -27.04
CA SER A 28 -17.31 8.57 -26.55
C SER A 28 -17.63 9.73 -25.60
N ALA A 29 -18.53 9.52 -24.63
CA ALA A 29 -18.79 10.47 -23.56
C ALA A 29 -17.62 10.49 -22.54
N PRO A 30 -17.18 11.66 -22.06
CA PRO A 30 -16.11 11.77 -21.06
C PRO A 30 -16.52 11.10 -19.75
N PHE A 31 -15.56 10.58 -19.00
CA PHE A 31 -15.77 10.23 -17.59
C PHE A 31 -15.59 11.50 -16.73
N ALA A 32 -16.26 11.58 -15.58
CA ALA A 32 -16.15 12.71 -14.68
C ALA A 32 -14.70 12.89 -14.22
N GLY A 33 -14.15 14.09 -14.45
CA GLY A 33 -12.75 14.41 -14.19
C GLY A 33 -11.85 14.37 -15.43
N ASP A 34 -12.32 13.82 -16.56
CA ASP A 34 -11.62 13.95 -17.84
C ASP A 34 -11.44 15.44 -18.22
N ARG A 35 -10.29 15.78 -18.79
CA ARG A 35 -9.89 17.15 -19.16
C ARG A 35 -9.03 17.11 -20.43
N ALA A 36 -8.60 18.27 -20.92
CA ALA A 36 -7.87 18.36 -22.20
C ALA A 36 -6.71 17.36 -22.34
N LEU A 37 -5.95 17.12 -21.28
CA LEU A 37 -4.82 16.17 -21.25
C LEU A 37 -5.08 14.91 -20.42
N LEU A 38 -6.32 14.60 -20.04
CA LEU A 38 -6.67 13.37 -19.31
C LEU A 38 -7.97 12.79 -19.85
N THR A 39 -7.95 11.52 -20.23
CA THR A 39 -9.19 10.80 -20.52
C THR A 39 -9.22 9.42 -19.88
N THR A 40 -10.42 8.92 -19.66
CA THR A 40 -10.68 7.58 -19.13
C THR A 40 -11.15 6.65 -20.24
N VAL A 41 -10.50 5.49 -20.32
CA VAL A 41 -10.81 4.42 -21.28
C VAL A 41 -11.10 3.11 -20.55
N SER A 42 -11.90 2.25 -21.15
CA SER A 42 -12.26 0.95 -20.63
C SER A 42 -12.21 -0.04 -21.80
N PRO A 43 -11.09 -0.75 -22.01
CA PRO A 43 -10.90 -1.60 -23.17
C PRO A 43 -11.65 -2.92 -23.00
N ASN A 44 -12.98 -2.91 -23.00
CA ASN A 44 -13.82 -4.10 -22.86
C ASN A 44 -14.42 -4.55 -24.20
N GLY A 45 -14.25 -3.79 -25.29
CA GLY A 45 -14.69 -4.11 -26.64
C GLY A 45 -16.18 -3.90 -26.89
N ASP A 46 -16.89 -3.12 -26.06
CA ASP A 46 -18.30 -2.77 -26.24
C ASP A 46 -18.52 -1.50 -27.10
N GLY A 47 -17.43 -0.89 -27.57
CA GLY A 47 -17.43 0.35 -28.35
C GLY A 47 -17.52 1.64 -27.52
N PHE A 48 -17.69 1.54 -26.20
CA PHE A 48 -17.80 2.67 -25.29
C PHE A 48 -16.47 2.91 -24.57
N ARG A 49 -15.80 4.02 -24.86
CA ARG A 49 -14.50 4.40 -24.28
C ARG A 49 -13.37 3.37 -24.51
N ASP A 50 -13.43 2.58 -25.58
CA ASP A 50 -12.40 1.58 -25.91
C ASP A 50 -11.07 2.17 -26.44
N VAL A 51 -11.02 3.47 -26.73
CA VAL A 51 -9.92 4.09 -27.45
C VAL A 51 -9.47 5.39 -26.81
N ALA A 52 -8.18 5.70 -26.87
CA ALA A 52 -7.66 7.04 -26.60
C ALA A 52 -7.29 7.71 -27.93
N VAL A 53 -7.95 8.81 -28.25
CA VAL A 53 -7.71 9.61 -29.46
C VAL A 53 -6.93 10.87 -29.07
N VAL A 54 -5.65 10.90 -29.40
CA VAL A 54 -4.78 12.07 -29.21
C VAL A 54 -4.87 12.95 -30.44
N ARG A 55 -5.30 14.20 -30.26
CA ARG A 55 -5.36 15.23 -31.30
C ARG A 55 -4.31 16.30 -31.02
N PHE A 56 -3.73 16.86 -32.08
CA PHE A 56 -2.75 17.93 -32.01
C PHE A 56 -2.66 18.67 -33.34
N ARG A 57 -1.98 19.81 -33.33
CA ARG A 57 -1.50 20.50 -34.53
C ARG A 57 0.01 20.35 -34.66
N LEU A 58 0.47 19.85 -35.80
CA LEU A 58 1.87 19.70 -36.16
C LEU A 58 2.34 20.90 -37.00
N SER A 59 3.43 21.56 -36.60
CA SER A 59 3.92 22.77 -37.28
C SER A 59 4.49 22.55 -38.69
N SER A 60 5.10 21.39 -38.93
CA SER A 60 5.70 21.00 -40.21
C SER A 60 5.65 19.48 -40.36
N ALA A 61 5.54 18.98 -41.59
CA ALA A 61 5.47 17.54 -41.84
C ALA A 61 6.64 16.79 -41.16
N ALA A 62 6.33 15.78 -40.35
CA ALA A 62 7.33 15.09 -39.54
C ALA A 62 6.88 13.69 -39.15
N THR A 63 7.85 12.87 -38.74
CA THR A 63 7.59 11.60 -38.09
C THR A 63 7.28 11.82 -36.63
N VAL A 64 6.07 11.42 -36.20
CA VAL A 64 5.60 11.50 -34.82
C VAL A 64 5.49 10.08 -34.28
N ARG A 65 6.16 9.84 -33.15
CA ARG A 65 6.02 8.61 -32.36
C ARG A 65 5.15 8.90 -31.15
N LEU A 66 4.13 8.07 -30.93
CA LEU A 66 3.30 8.05 -29.72
C LEU A 66 3.58 6.76 -28.96
N ALA A 67 3.87 6.85 -27.67
CA ALA A 67 4.10 5.71 -26.79
C ALA A 67 3.22 5.82 -25.54
N ALA A 68 2.51 4.74 -25.20
CA ALA A 68 1.86 4.61 -23.91
C ALA A 68 2.87 4.11 -22.87
N VAL A 69 3.06 4.89 -21.82
CA VAL A 69 4.12 4.72 -20.83
C VAL A 69 3.53 4.49 -19.45
N ALA A 70 3.79 3.32 -18.87
CA ALA A 70 3.47 2.99 -17.49
C ALA A 70 4.58 3.50 -16.55
N THR A 71 4.22 4.23 -15.50
CA THR A 71 5.16 4.68 -14.46
C THR A 71 5.39 3.57 -13.43
N GLN A 72 6.62 3.07 -13.29
CA GLN A 72 6.92 2.04 -12.30
C GLN A 72 7.12 2.67 -10.93
N MET A 73 6.29 2.28 -9.95
CA MET A 73 6.31 2.87 -8.60
C MET A 73 6.54 1.84 -7.48
N VAL A 74 6.78 0.56 -7.82
CA VAL A 74 6.68 -0.57 -6.86
C VAL A 74 8.01 -1.16 -6.43
N ARG A 75 9.08 -1.06 -7.22
CA ARG A 75 10.39 -1.60 -6.82
C ARG A 75 11.24 -0.52 -6.18
N ALA A 76 11.45 -0.62 -4.87
CA ALA A 76 12.64 -0.09 -4.22
C ALA A 76 12.89 1.43 -4.37
N GLY A 77 11.83 2.25 -4.39
CA GLY A 77 11.99 3.70 -4.58
C GLY A 77 12.59 4.10 -5.93
N ARG A 78 12.67 3.18 -6.92
CA ARG A 78 13.14 3.48 -8.27
C ARG A 78 11.97 3.97 -9.11
N THR A 79 12.01 5.26 -9.48
CA THR A 79 11.11 5.80 -10.50
C THR A 79 11.57 5.30 -11.87
N GLY A 80 10.79 4.40 -12.46
CA GLY A 80 11.04 3.87 -13.80
C GLY A 80 9.87 4.16 -14.73
N THR A 81 10.07 3.98 -16.03
CA THR A 81 8.97 3.99 -16.98
C THR A 81 9.09 2.83 -17.95
N THR A 82 7.98 2.15 -18.25
CA THR A 82 7.93 1.08 -19.25
C THR A 82 7.02 1.51 -20.39
N VAL A 83 7.52 1.42 -21.62
CA VAL A 83 6.66 1.56 -22.81
C VAL A 83 5.86 0.27 -22.96
N VAL A 84 4.53 0.35 -22.87
CA VAL A 84 3.66 -0.82 -23.03
C VAL A 84 3.07 -0.92 -24.43
N TRP A 85 3.07 0.18 -25.17
CA TRP A 85 2.60 0.26 -26.54
C TRP A 85 3.24 1.47 -27.24
N SER A 86 3.46 1.39 -28.55
CA SER A 86 3.81 2.58 -29.34
C SER A 86 3.39 2.46 -30.80
N THR A 87 3.24 3.60 -31.45
CA THR A 87 3.08 3.72 -32.90
C THR A 87 3.90 4.88 -33.44
N THR A 88 4.31 4.78 -34.70
CA THR A 88 5.06 5.82 -35.40
C THR A 88 4.41 6.07 -36.75
N ARG A 89 4.17 7.35 -37.06
CA ARG A 89 3.55 7.79 -38.31
C ARG A 89 4.25 9.04 -38.84
N ARG A 90 4.43 9.12 -40.16
CA ARG A 90 4.78 10.37 -40.83
C ARG A 90 3.48 11.10 -41.14
N LEU A 91 3.39 12.35 -40.70
CA LEU A 91 2.17 13.17 -40.77
C LEU A 91 2.48 14.49 -41.48
N PRO A 92 1.52 15.07 -42.23
CA PRO A 92 1.65 16.39 -42.84
C PRO A 92 1.65 17.50 -41.78
N ALA A 93 1.98 18.73 -42.16
CA ALA A 93 1.73 19.88 -41.30
C ALA A 93 0.20 20.11 -41.17
N GLY A 94 -0.27 20.55 -40.01
CA GLY A 94 -1.70 20.82 -39.77
C GLY A 94 -2.29 20.03 -38.62
N GLN A 95 -3.60 19.86 -38.62
CA GLN A 95 -4.31 19.09 -37.60
C GLN A 95 -4.21 17.59 -37.87
N ASP A 96 -3.85 16.83 -36.85
CA ASP A 96 -3.68 15.39 -36.96
C ASP A 96 -4.15 14.66 -35.70
N ARG A 97 -4.24 13.33 -35.81
CA ARG A 97 -4.58 12.46 -34.70
C ARG A 97 -3.79 11.15 -34.71
N LEU A 98 -3.50 10.65 -33.52
CA LEU A 98 -3.02 9.29 -33.29
C LEU A 98 -3.94 8.60 -32.30
N VAL A 99 -4.19 7.31 -32.52
CA VAL A 99 -5.14 6.53 -31.72
C VAL A 99 -4.41 5.38 -31.05
N TRP A 100 -4.59 5.26 -29.74
CA TRP A 100 -4.24 4.07 -28.99
C TRP A 100 -5.51 3.28 -28.66
N ARG A 101 -5.50 1.99 -28.96
CA ARG A 101 -6.53 1.03 -28.55
C ARG A 101 -5.89 0.09 -27.52
N PRO A 102 -6.02 0.34 -26.21
CA PRO A 102 -5.48 -0.56 -25.20
C PRO A 102 -6.05 -1.96 -25.37
N ALA A 103 -5.24 -3.00 -25.17
CA ALA A 103 -5.75 -4.36 -25.13
C ALA A 103 -6.57 -4.59 -23.85
N ARG A 104 -7.49 -5.57 -23.86
CA ARG A 104 -8.26 -5.95 -22.65
C ARG A 104 -7.36 -6.35 -21.46
N SER A 105 -6.15 -6.82 -21.74
CA SER A 105 -5.13 -7.18 -20.74
C SER A 105 -4.32 -5.98 -20.22
N THR A 106 -4.56 -4.77 -20.74
CA THR A 106 -3.90 -3.56 -20.24
C THR A 106 -4.34 -3.33 -18.80
N GLN A 107 -3.37 -3.25 -17.88
CA GLN A 107 -3.67 -3.09 -16.46
C GLN A 107 -4.48 -1.81 -16.21
N PRO A 108 -5.49 -1.85 -15.32
CA PRO A 108 -6.14 -0.64 -14.82
C PRO A 108 -5.13 0.24 -14.06
N ARG A 109 -4.88 1.46 -14.58
CA ARG A 109 -3.95 2.48 -14.06
C ARG A 109 -3.89 3.67 -15.01
N THR A 110 -3.11 4.69 -14.67
CA THR A 110 -2.75 5.77 -15.60
C THR A 110 -1.50 5.44 -16.43
N TYR A 111 -1.52 5.93 -17.67
CA TYR A 111 -0.44 5.85 -18.65
C TYR A 111 -0.15 7.23 -19.22
N ILE A 112 1.10 7.66 -19.20
CA ILE A 112 1.52 8.88 -19.89
C ILE A 112 1.65 8.56 -21.38
N LEU A 113 0.97 9.31 -22.23
CA LEU A 113 1.14 9.22 -23.68
C LEU A 113 2.30 10.11 -24.11
N ARG A 114 3.49 9.52 -24.19
CA ARG A 114 4.73 10.21 -24.58
C ARG A 114 4.75 10.40 -26.10
N LEU A 115 4.91 11.65 -26.54
CA LEU A 115 5.06 11.98 -27.97
C LEU A 115 6.49 12.41 -28.28
N THR A 116 7.05 11.91 -29.38
CA THR A 116 8.36 12.30 -29.89
C THR A 116 8.22 12.76 -31.32
N VAL A 117 8.69 13.97 -31.63
CA VAL A 117 8.70 14.53 -32.98
C VAL A 117 10.00 15.31 -33.22
N GLY A 118 10.72 14.97 -34.29
CA GLY A 118 12.10 15.43 -34.47
C GLY A 118 12.96 15.08 -33.24
N GLY A 119 13.47 16.09 -32.54
CA GLY A 119 14.19 15.94 -31.27
C GLY A 119 13.39 16.30 -30.00
N ARG A 120 12.12 16.71 -30.12
CA ARG A 120 11.28 17.12 -28.98
C ARG A 120 10.54 15.93 -28.38
N VAL A 121 10.43 15.90 -27.04
CA VAL A 121 9.71 14.87 -26.29
C VAL A 121 8.69 15.49 -25.33
N TYR A 122 7.42 15.15 -25.50
CA TYR A 122 6.31 15.49 -24.61
C TYR A 122 6.00 14.28 -23.73
N GLY A 123 5.65 14.46 -22.46
CA GLY A 123 5.39 13.33 -21.54
C GLY A 123 6.67 12.72 -20.95
N ALA A 124 7.73 13.52 -20.87
CA ALA A 124 8.97 13.23 -20.13
C ALA A 124 9.07 14.01 -18.81
N TYR A 125 7.96 14.58 -18.34
CA TYR A 125 7.93 15.30 -17.07
C TYR A 125 8.06 14.34 -15.88
N LYS A 126 8.73 14.81 -14.82
CA LYS A 126 8.84 14.13 -13.52
C LYS A 126 7.50 14.24 -12.75
N PRO A 127 7.31 13.51 -11.63
CA PRO A 127 6.08 13.59 -10.84
C PRO A 127 5.54 14.99 -10.50
N ASN A 128 6.44 15.94 -10.19
CA ASN A 128 6.05 17.33 -9.89
C ASN A 128 6.18 18.27 -11.09
N GLY A 129 6.46 17.73 -12.26
CA GLY A 129 6.62 18.51 -13.47
C GLY A 129 5.26 18.92 -14.04
N ARG A 130 5.24 20.02 -14.79
CA ARG A 130 4.05 20.44 -15.50
C ARG A 130 3.66 19.40 -16.55
N GLN A 131 2.44 18.88 -16.45
CA GLN A 131 1.88 17.99 -17.46
C GLN A 131 1.86 18.70 -18.82
N ASN A 132 2.60 18.17 -19.80
CA ASN A 132 2.67 18.70 -21.16
C ASN A 132 2.29 17.67 -22.23
N ALA A 133 1.73 16.53 -21.81
CA ALA A 133 1.27 15.47 -22.69
C ALA A 133 0.02 14.79 -22.11
N PRO A 134 -0.77 14.13 -22.95
CA PRO A 134 -1.93 13.38 -22.49
C PRO A 134 -1.58 12.27 -21.51
N VAL A 135 -2.51 12.01 -20.60
CA VAL A 135 -2.55 10.85 -19.72
C VAL A 135 -3.85 10.10 -20.00
N VAL A 136 -3.79 8.78 -19.99
CA VAL A 136 -4.95 7.91 -20.18
C VAL A 136 -5.11 7.07 -18.92
N ARG A 137 -6.27 7.17 -18.27
CA ARG A 137 -6.68 6.26 -17.19
C ARG A 137 -7.38 5.06 -17.83
N VAL A 138 -6.77 3.88 -17.74
CA VAL A 138 -7.44 2.61 -18.05
C VAL A 138 -8.24 2.22 -16.81
N GLN A 139 -9.57 2.16 -16.94
CA GLN A 139 -10.49 1.98 -15.82
C GLN A 139 -10.80 0.51 -15.55
N GLY A 140 -10.68 0.12 -14.28
CA GLY A 140 -11.13 -1.17 -13.78
C GLY A 140 -12.49 -1.06 -13.09
N ILE A 141 -12.57 -1.65 -11.89
CA ILE A 141 -13.60 -1.34 -10.91
C ILE A 141 -12.88 -0.73 -9.72
N ASP A 142 -12.97 0.59 -9.60
CA ASP A 142 -12.35 1.35 -8.52
C ASP A 142 -13.31 1.34 -7.34
N ALA A 143 -12.93 0.69 -6.24
CA ALA A 143 -13.77 0.53 -5.05
C ALA A 143 -12.97 0.90 -3.78
N ALA A 144 -13.59 1.71 -2.92
CA ALA A 144 -12.99 2.11 -1.64
C ALA A 144 -14.07 2.41 -0.61
N PHE A 145 -13.89 1.95 0.61
CA PHE A 145 -14.73 2.36 1.73
C PHE A 145 -14.32 3.75 2.24
N THR A 146 -15.28 4.55 2.69
CA THR A 146 -15.00 5.90 3.23
C THR A 146 -14.31 5.87 4.60
N ARG A 147 -14.46 4.75 5.33
CA ARG A 147 -13.75 4.42 6.57
C ARG A 147 -13.05 3.06 6.43
N ARG A 148 -11.94 2.87 7.16
CA ARG A 148 -11.18 1.61 7.16
C ARG A 148 -11.78 0.57 8.11
N SER A 149 -12.57 1.02 9.08
CA SER A 149 -13.13 0.18 10.14
C SER A 149 -14.57 0.55 10.47
N TYR A 150 -15.36 -0.46 10.79
CA TYR A 150 -16.79 -0.37 11.10
C TYR A 150 -17.13 -1.33 12.25
N ALA A 151 -18.00 -0.90 13.16
CA ALA A 151 -18.60 -1.78 14.15
C ALA A 151 -19.70 -2.67 13.52
N PRO A 152 -20.03 -3.82 14.13
CA PRO A 152 -21.11 -4.67 13.66
C PRO A 152 -22.43 -3.91 13.55
N GLY A 153 -23.12 -4.08 12.42
CA GLY A 153 -24.37 -3.42 12.05
C GLY A 153 -24.21 -2.06 11.35
N GLU A 154 -23.05 -1.42 11.42
CA GLU A 154 -22.83 -0.13 10.76
C GLU A 154 -22.95 -0.23 9.23
N THR A 155 -23.52 0.82 8.62
CA THR A 155 -23.50 0.97 7.16
C THR A 155 -22.08 1.31 6.70
N ALA A 156 -21.52 0.43 5.88
CA ALA A 156 -20.23 0.62 5.24
C ALA A 156 -20.43 1.35 3.91
N GLU A 157 -20.14 2.65 3.89
CA GLU A 157 -20.32 3.47 2.69
C GLU A 157 -19.17 3.22 1.72
N LEU A 158 -19.52 2.77 0.52
CA LEU A 158 -18.60 2.36 -0.53
C LEU A 158 -18.60 3.41 -1.65
N ARG A 159 -17.46 4.01 -1.93
CA ARG A 159 -17.22 4.76 -3.16
C ARG A 159 -16.86 3.78 -4.27
N LEU A 160 -17.60 3.82 -5.38
CA LEU A 160 -17.38 2.96 -6.53
C LEU A 160 -17.32 3.78 -7.82
N ALA A 161 -16.41 3.41 -8.73
CA ALA A 161 -16.32 3.99 -10.07
C ALA A 161 -16.00 2.89 -11.10
N THR A 162 -16.84 2.79 -12.12
CA THR A 162 -16.66 1.93 -13.29
C THR A 162 -17.65 2.35 -14.37
N ASP A 163 -17.44 1.90 -15.59
CA ASP A 163 -18.36 2.08 -16.71
C ASP A 163 -19.18 0.83 -17.04
N ALA A 164 -19.05 -0.24 -16.25
CA ALA A 164 -19.90 -1.42 -16.34
C ALA A 164 -21.38 -1.05 -16.17
N ARG A 165 -22.29 -1.76 -16.84
CA ARG A 165 -23.74 -1.51 -16.71
C ARG A 165 -24.33 -2.08 -15.43
N SER A 166 -23.72 -3.13 -14.90
CA SER A 166 -24.18 -3.83 -13.70
C SER A 166 -23.02 -4.50 -12.99
N LEU A 167 -23.15 -4.62 -11.67
CA LEU A 167 -22.15 -5.22 -10.79
C LEU A 167 -22.80 -6.27 -9.89
N ARG A 168 -21.98 -7.21 -9.43
CA ARG A 168 -22.27 -8.08 -8.29
C ARG A 168 -21.28 -7.77 -7.20
N LEU A 169 -21.78 -7.32 -6.05
CA LEU A 169 -20.96 -7.06 -4.86
C LEU A 169 -21.07 -8.24 -3.90
N GLN A 170 -19.98 -8.65 -3.28
CA GLN A 170 -20.00 -9.73 -2.29
C GLN A 170 -18.92 -9.50 -1.26
N VAL A 171 -19.25 -9.76 0.02
CA VAL A 171 -18.28 -9.59 1.11
C VAL A 171 -17.66 -10.93 1.45
N PHE A 172 -16.35 -10.92 1.68
CA PHE A 172 -15.54 -12.06 2.09
C PHE A 172 -14.81 -11.72 3.40
N ALA A 173 -14.74 -12.66 4.33
CA ALA A 173 -13.80 -12.57 5.44
C ALA A 173 -12.46 -13.16 5.03
N TYR A 174 -11.36 -12.49 5.35
CA TYR A 174 -10.03 -13.03 5.13
C TYR A 174 -9.74 -14.14 6.15
N GLN A 175 -10.01 -15.38 5.77
CA GLN A 175 -9.75 -16.60 6.54
C GLN A 175 -8.97 -17.57 5.66
N SER A 176 -7.64 -17.57 5.73
CA SER A 176 -6.80 -18.49 4.93
C SER A 176 -6.73 -19.89 5.57
N PRO A 177 -6.90 -20.96 4.78
CA PRO A 177 -8.19 -21.51 4.37
C PRO A 177 -8.77 -22.48 5.41
N GLY A 178 -10.10 -22.48 5.56
CA GLY A 178 -10.85 -23.49 6.29
C GLY A 178 -12.13 -23.91 5.55
N ARG A 179 -12.14 -25.16 5.06
CA ARG A 179 -13.27 -25.91 4.45
C ARG A 179 -13.83 -25.40 3.09
N PRO A 180 -14.42 -26.28 2.26
CA PRO A 180 -14.83 -25.96 0.88
C PRO A 180 -16.12 -25.14 0.86
N SER A 181 -15.99 -23.82 0.96
CA SER A 181 -17.02 -22.84 0.60
C SER A 181 -16.56 -22.07 -0.65
N GLU A 182 -17.39 -21.18 -1.22
CA GLU A 182 -16.95 -20.31 -2.33
C GLU A 182 -15.76 -19.46 -1.84
N GLN A 183 -14.55 -19.87 -2.22
CA GLN A 183 -13.31 -19.17 -1.93
C GLN A 183 -13.06 -18.12 -2.98
N ASP A 184 -12.70 -16.92 -2.55
CA ASP A 184 -12.26 -15.90 -3.48
C ASP A 184 -10.85 -16.21 -4.03
N VAL A 185 -10.70 -16.16 -5.35
CA VAL A 185 -9.46 -16.60 -6.03
C VAL A 185 -8.26 -15.69 -5.72
N ARG A 186 -8.49 -14.43 -5.32
CA ARG A 186 -7.39 -13.48 -5.03
C ARG A 186 -7.13 -13.31 -3.55
N THR A 187 -8.17 -13.29 -2.74
CA THR A 187 -8.06 -13.05 -1.30
C THR A 187 -8.13 -14.34 -0.48
N ALA A 188 -8.39 -15.50 -1.08
CA ALA A 188 -8.66 -16.76 -0.36
C ALA A 188 -9.76 -16.63 0.72
N GLY A 189 -10.61 -15.60 0.62
CA GLY A 189 -11.59 -15.26 1.64
C GLY A 189 -12.83 -16.16 1.57
N VAL A 190 -13.54 -16.24 2.70
CA VAL A 190 -14.80 -16.98 2.83
C VAL A 190 -15.97 -16.02 2.68
N ALA A 191 -16.91 -16.33 1.78
CA ALA A 191 -18.08 -15.50 1.55
C ALA A 191 -18.91 -15.28 2.84
N LYS A 192 -19.29 -14.03 3.10
CA LYS A 192 -20.13 -13.59 4.22
C LYS A 192 -21.49 -13.07 3.80
N THR A 193 -21.65 -12.81 2.51
CA THR A 193 -22.93 -12.48 1.89
C THR A 193 -23.12 -13.30 0.63
N GLY A 194 -24.37 -13.44 0.19
CA GLY A 194 -24.64 -13.71 -1.22
C GLY A 194 -24.23 -12.53 -2.12
N PRO A 195 -24.25 -12.70 -3.44
CA PRO A 195 -24.01 -11.61 -4.37
C PRO A 195 -25.16 -10.59 -4.32
N ILE A 196 -24.82 -9.32 -4.15
CA ILE A 196 -25.73 -8.17 -4.18
C ILE A 196 -25.69 -7.59 -5.59
N PRO A 197 -26.75 -7.75 -6.41
CA PRO A 197 -26.81 -7.14 -7.73
C PRO A 197 -26.97 -5.62 -7.59
N VAL A 198 -26.21 -4.87 -8.39
CA VAL A 198 -26.28 -3.42 -8.45
C VAL A 198 -26.46 -3.01 -9.91
N ASP A 199 -27.55 -2.30 -10.21
CA ASP A 199 -27.72 -1.59 -11.48
C ASP A 199 -26.85 -0.33 -11.47
N TRP A 200 -25.97 -0.20 -12.46
CA TRP A 200 -25.01 0.89 -12.57
C TRP A 200 -25.21 1.72 -13.85
N ARG A 201 -26.30 1.49 -14.61
CA ARG A 201 -26.53 2.17 -15.91
C ARG A 201 -26.51 3.70 -15.81
N GLY A 202 -27.01 4.27 -14.72
CA GLY A 202 -27.05 5.72 -14.48
C GLY A 202 -25.76 6.33 -13.93
N HIS A 203 -24.74 5.53 -13.61
CA HIS A 203 -23.50 5.97 -12.94
C HIS A 203 -22.23 5.62 -13.72
N ARG A 204 -22.35 5.25 -15.00
CA ARG A 204 -21.23 4.82 -15.86
C ARG A 204 -20.20 5.91 -16.14
N ASP A 205 -20.55 7.17 -15.85
CA ASP A 205 -19.75 8.34 -16.21
C ASP A 205 -19.11 9.01 -14.98
N ALA A 206 -19.34 8.52 -13.76
CA ALA A 206 -18.80 9.14 -12.55
C ALA A 206 -18.62 8.13 -11.41
N SER A 207 -17.90 8.53 -10.37
CA SER A 207 -17.94 7.82 -9.09
C SER A 207 -19.27 8.09 -8.37
N ALA A 208 -19.81 7.07 -7.69
CA ALA A 208 -20.96 7.23 -6.80
C ALA A 208 -20.73 6.56 -5.44
N LEU A 209 -21.46 7.01 -4.44
CA LEU A 209 -21.49 6.41 -3.11
C LEU A 209 -22.64 5.40 -3.02
N LEU A 210 -22.34 4.22 -2.49
CA LEU A 210 -23.26 3.14 -2.26
C LEU A 210 -23.37 2.86 -0.77
N ARG A 211 -24.61 2.69 -0.29
CA ARG A 211 -24.94 2.32 1.09
C ARG A 211 -25.62 0.95 1.17
N VAL A 212 -25.18 0.03 0.30
CA VAL A 212 -25.75 -1.32 0.16
C VAL A 212 -25.01 -2.36 1.00
N VAL A 213 -23.87 -2.00 1.58
CA VAL A 213 -23.04 -2.90 2.39
C VAL A 213 -23.20 -2.51 3.85
N ARG A 214 -23.42 -3.52 4.69
CA ARG A 214 -23.35 -3.39 6.14
C ARG A 214 -22.22 -4.28 6.65
N ALA A 215 -21.48 -3.82 7.64
CA ALA A 215 -20.73 -4.72 8.48
C ALA A 215 -21.77 -5.61 9.17
N GLY A 216 -21.86 -6.90 8.81
CA GLY A 216 -22.81 -7.80 9.46
C GLY A 216 -22.52 -7.96 10.95
N ASP A 217 -23.32 -8.75 11.65
CA ASP A 217 -22.97 -9.22 12.99
C ASP A 217 -21.90 -10.32 12.91
N TRP A 218 -20.77 -9.98 12.29
CA TRP A 218 -19.65 -10.88 12.03
C TRP A 218 -18.57 -10.72 13.10
N PRO A 219 -17.75 -11.76 13.32
CA PRO A 219 -16.60 -11.66 14.21
C PRO A 219 -15.66 -10.53 13.83
N SER A 220 -14.92 -10.00 14.80
CA SER A 220 -13.91 -9.00 14.50
C SER A 220 -12.85 -9.58 13.56
N GLY A 221 -12.45 -8.81 12.54
CA GLY A 221 -11.57 -9.33 11.50
C GLY A 221 -11.39 -8.40 10.31
N LEU A 222 -10.56 -8.86 9.36
CA LEU A 222 -10.36 -8.22 8.07
C LEU A 222 -11.30 -8.81 7.02
N TYR A 223 -11.97 -7.94 6.28
CA TYR A 223 -12.96 -8.27 5.27
C TYR A 223 -12.64 -7.57 3.96
N PHE A 224 -13.11 -8.15 2.87
CA PHE A 224 -13.01 -7.62 1.52
C PHE A 224 -14.37 -7.57 0.89
N LEU A 225 -14.71 -6.43 0.30
CA LEU A 225 -15.72 -6.40 -0.73
C LEU A 225 -15.07 -6.79 -2.05
N ARG A 226 -15.65 -7.75 -2.77
CA ARG A 226 -15.38 -8.01 -4.19
C ARG A 226 -16.51 -7.42 -5.02
N ALA A 227 -16.17 -6.63 -6.02
CA ALA A 227 -17.07 -6.17 -7.05
C ALA A 227 -16.72 -6.86 -8.38
N THR A 228 -17.69 -7.52 -8.99
CA THR A 228 -17.54 -8.19 -10.29
C THR A 228 -18.49 -7.56 -11.30
N SER A 229 -17.97 -7.08 -12.42
CA SER A 229 -18.79 -6.54 -13.51
C SER A 229 -19.29 -7.63 -14.45
N SER A 230 -20.31 -7.30 -15.24
CA SER A 230 -20.82 -8.18 -16.31
C SER A 230 -19.80 -8.52 -17.40
N ASP A 231 -18.76 -7.70 -17.56
CA ASP A 231 -17.66 -7.91 -18.53
C ASP A 231 -16.44 -8.64 -17.92
N GLY A 232 -16.56 -9.15 -16.68
CA GLY A 232 -15.56 -9.99 -16.03
C GLY A 232 -14.44 -9.24 -15.31
N ARG A 233 -14.46 -7.90 -15.28
CA ARG A 233 -13.54 -7.13 -14.41
C ARG A 233 -13.89 -7.37 -12.94
N ILE A 234 -12.87 -7.30 -12.11
CA ILE A 234 -12.96 -7.50 -10.67
C ILE A 234 -12.24 -6.34 -9.98
N GLY A 235 -12.82 -5.81 -8.90
CA GLY A 235 -12.18 -4.87 -7.97
C GLY A 235 -12.47 -5.27 -6.53
N TYR A 236 -11.60 -4.87 -5.61
CA TYR A 236 -11.67 -5.17 -4.19
C TYR A 236 -11.71 -3.89 -3.35
N ALA A 237 -12.20 -3.99 -2.12
CA ALA A 237 -12.02 -2.95 -1.11
C ALA A 237 -11.88 -3.59 0.27
N PRO A 238 -10.73 -3.47 0.96
CA PRO A 238 -10.58 -3.95 2.32
C PRO A 238 -11.35 -3.07 3.30
N PHE A 239 -11.85 -3.68 4.37
CA PHE A 239 -12.31 -2.99 5.56
C PHE A 239 -12.22 -3.92 6.76
N ILE A 240 -12.14 -3.33 7.95
CA ILE A 240 -12.08 -4.04 9.22
C ILE A 240 -13.46 -4.00 9.85
N VAL A 241 -13.89 -5.14 10.39
CA VAL A 241 -14.97 -5.18 11.37
C VAL A 241 -14.31 -5.22 12.73
N ARG A 242 -14.38 -4.10 13.46
CA ARG A 242 -13.88 -4.01 14.85
C ARG A 242 -14.87 -4.68 15.80
N PRO A 243 -14.49 -5.04 17.04
CA PRO A 243 -15.46 -5.58 17.99
C PRO A 243 -16.52 -4.53 18.33
N ARG A 244 -17.73 -4.97 18.68
CA ARG A 244 -18.80 -4.05 19.13
C ARG A 244 -18.37 -3.28 20.38
N GLN A 245 -17.60 -3.93 21.24
CA GLN A 245 -16.94 -3.33 22.40
C GLN A 245 -15.49 -3.82 22.42
N LEU A 246 -14.54 -2.89 22.56
CA LEU A 246 -13.12 -3.24 22.70
C LEU A 246 -12.92 -4.16 23.91
N GLY A 247 -12.08 -5.18 23.75
CA GLY A 247 -11.79 -6.18 24.77
C GLY A 247 -12.77 -7.34 24.74
N THR A 248 -13.42 -7.60 23.60
CA THR A 248 -14.21 -8.85 23.44
C THR A 248 -13.29 -10.06 23.58
N HIS A 249 -12.07 -9.92 23.06
CA HIS A 249 -10.94 -10.77 23.41
C HIS A 249 -9.84 -9.96 24.10
N ARG A 250 -9.00 -10.65 24.89
CA ARG A 250 -7.88 -10.02 25.63
C ARG A 250 -6.66 -9.71 24.77
N VAL A 251 -6.67 -10.11 23.49
CA VAL A 251 -5.61 -9.81 22.53
C VAL A 251 -6.20 -8.97 21.40
N ALA A 252 -5.52 -7.88 21.06
CA ALA A 252 -5.85 -7.08 19.89
C ALA A 252 -4.74 -7.16 18.83
N VAL A 253 -5.16 -7.27 17.57
CA VAL A 253 -4.29 -7.20 16.39
C VAL A 253 -4.57 -5.87 15.70
N VAL A 254 -3.55 -5.04 15.51
CA VAL A 254 -3.67 -3.74 14.85
C VAL A 254 -3.10 -3.84 13.44
N LEU A 255 -3.92 -3.56 12.43
CA LEU A 255 -3.50 -3.53 11.03
C LEU A 255 -3.08 -2.12 10.62
N ALA A 256 -1.91 -2.01 9.99
CA ALA A 256 -1.20 -0.78 9.62
C ALA A 256 -1.86 -0.02 8.44
N THR A 257 -3.13 0.33 8.57
CA THR A 257 -3.94 1.05 7.58
C THR A 257 -3.37 2.41 7.16
N ASN A 258 -2.65 3.12 8.03
CA ASN A 258 -1.93 4.35 7.73
C ASN A 258 -0.77 4.06 6.76
N THR A 259 -0.03 2.97 6.98
CA THR A 259 1.03 2.51 6.07
C THR A 259 0.45 2.07 4.73
N TRP A 260 -0.67 1.35 4.72
CA TRP A 260 -1.35 0.99 3.47
C TRP A 260 -1.64 2.23 2.61
N ALA A 261 -2.14 3.31 3.22
CA ALA A 261 -2.42 4.56 2.51
C ALA A 261 -1.16 5.31 2.05
N ALA A 262 -0.08 5.28 2.84
CA ALA A 262 1.22 5.86 2.47
C ALA A 262 1.81 5.21 1.21
N TYR A 263 1.63 3.90 1.07
CA TYR A 263 2.08 3.08 -0.06
C TYR A 263 1.03 2.87 -1.16
N ASN A 264 -0.08 3.62 -1.15
CA ASN A 264 -1.06 3.53 -2.23
C ASN A 264 -0.65 4.41 -3.42
N PHE A 265 -0.38 3.77 -4.57
CA PHE A 265 0.11 4.42 -5.80
C PHE A 265 -0.99 4.78 -6.80
N GLU A 266 -2.26 4.73 -6.40
CA GLU A 266 -3.34 5.24 -7.22
C GLU A 266 -3.12 6.74 -7.56
N ASP A 267 -3.43 7.11 -8.81
CA ASP A 267 -3.22 8.45 -9.39
C ASP A 267 -4.59 9.14 -9.57
N ALA A 268 -5.08 9.71 -8.46
CA ALA A 268 -6.38 10.35 -8.41
C ALA A 268 -6.39 11.65 -9.22
N ASP A 269 -5.30 12.43 -9.16
CA ASP A 269 -5.19 13.70 -9.87
C ASP A 269 -5.01 13.54 -11.39
N GLY A 270 -4.61 12.35 -11.85
CA GLY A 270 -4.53 11.95 -13.26
C GLY A 270 -3.35 12.58 -13.99
N ASN A 271 -2.26 12.88 -13.29
CA ASN A 271 -1.04 13.43 -13.88
C ASN A 271 -0.08 12.36 -14.43
N GLY A 272 -0.40 11.07 -14.30
CA GLY A 272 0.40 9.94 -14.75
C GLY A 272 1.31 9.35 -13.66
N TRP A 273 1.34 9.92 -12.45
CA TRP A 273 2.18 9.52 -11.34
C TRP A 273 1.37 9.34 -10.05
N GLY A 274 1.50 8.17 -9.42
CA GLY A 274 0.74 7.78 -8.23
C GLY A 274 0.84 8.74 -7.04
N ASP A 275 -0.27 8.95 -6.33
CA ASP A 275 -0.45 9.91 -5.23
C ASP A 275 0.05 9.36 -3.90
N SER A 276 1.32 8.92 -3.87
CA SER A 276 1.99 8.39 -2.69
C SER A 276 3.15 9.29 -2.24
N TRP A 277 3.50 9.24 -0.95
CA TRP A 277 4.69 9.89 -0.38
C TRP A 277 6.02 9.45 -0.99
N TYR A 278 6.03 8.28 -1.64
CA TYR A 278 7.18 7.74 -2.36
C TYR A 278 7.25 8.22 -3.81
N VAL A 279 6.41 9.21 -4.16
CA VAL A 279 6.30 9.79 -5.50
C VAL A 279 6.33 11.32 -5.39
N GLY A 280 7.26 11.96 -6.10
CA GLY A 280 7.29 13.42 -6.19
C GLY A 280 7.46 14.17 -4.87
N GLY A 281 7.96 13.53 -3.80
CA GLY A 281 8.13 14.22 -2.52
C GLY A 281 6.82 14.70 -1.88
N ARG A 282 5.67 14.13 -2.28
CA ARG A 282 4.35 14.43 -1.69
C ARG A 282 4.40 14.25 -0.17
N SER A 283 3.68 15.10 0.56
CA SER A 283 3.56 15.06 2.03
C SER A 283 2.14 14.77 2.51
N ARG A 284 1.18 14.62 1.59
CA ARG A 284 -0.24 14.37 1.88
C ARG A 284 -0.72 13.16 1.07
N VAL A 285 -1.50 12.29 1.68
CA VAL A 285 -2.21 11.19 1.01
C VAL A 285 -3.66 11.12 1.50
N ALA A 286 -4.58 10.80 0.59
CA ALA A 286 -5.98 10.54 0.95
C ALA A 286 -6.15 9.10 1.47
N LEU A 287 -7.06 8.93 2.41
CA LEU A 287 -7.36 7.65 3.09
C LEU A 287 -8.61 6.95 2.55
N ASP A 288 -9.40 7.62 1.70
CA ASP A 288 -10.69 7.17 1.16
C ASP A 288 -10.65 6.91 -0.35
N ARG A 289 -9.45 6.62 -0.87
CA ARG A 289 -9.18 6.32 -2.28
C ARG A 289 -8.96 4.82 -2.51
N PRO A 290 -9.31 4.30 -3.69
CA PRO A 290 -9.07 2.90 -4.04
C PRO A 290 -7.57 2.59 -4.09
N PHE A 291 -7.20 1.33 -3.82
CA PHE A 291 -5.83 0.88 -4.04
C PHE A 291 -5.62 0.50 -5.50
N LEU A 292 -4.43 0.83 -6.04
CA LEU A 292 -4.11 0.65 -7.46
C LEU A 292 -4.23 -0.82 -7.94
N ASP A 293 -3.78 -1.78 -7.13
CA ASP A 293 -3.72 -3.20 -7.53
C ASP A 293 -5.08 -3.89 -7.32
N PHE A 294 -6.05 -3.54 -8.18
CA PHE A 294 -7.42 -4.00 -8.10
C PHE A 294 -8.09 -3.74 -6.74
N GLY A 295 -7.63 -2.72 -6.00
CA GLY A 295 -8.20 -2.37 -4.70
C GLY A 295 -7.62 -3.12 -3.50
N VAL A 296 -6.54 -3.89 -3.66
CA VAL A 296 -5.81 -4.53 -2.54
C VAL A 296 -4.60 -3.66 -2.12
N PRO A 297 -4.29 -3.54 -0.80
CA PRO A 297 -3.13 -2.79 -0.34
C PRO A 297 -1.81 -3.28 -0.93
N PHE A 298 -0.83 -2.37 -1.02
CA PHE A 298 0.48 -2.70 -1.54
C PHE A 298 1.18 -3.74 -0.66
N ARG A 299 1.71 -4.80 -1.28
CA ARG A 299 2.38 -5.94 -0.58
C ARG A 299 1.53 -6.58 0.51
N PHE A 300 0.22 -6.46 0.39
CA PHE A 300 -0.73 -7.02 1.33
C PHE A 300 -0.50 -8.52 1.54
N HIS A 301 -0.22 -9.27 0.47
CA HIS A 301 0.08 -10.71 0.53
C HIS A 301 1.45 -11.08 1.10
N ASP A 302 2.35 -10.12 1.29
CA ASP A 302 3.73 -10.44 1.62
C ASP A 302 3.94 -10.64 3.13
N TRP A 303 3.11 -10.06 4.02
CA TRP A 303 3.38 -10.03 5.48
C TRP A 303 2.15 -10.29 6.36
N ASP A 304 1.17 -9.37 6.36
CA ASP A 304 0.06 -9.35 7.34
C ASP A 304 -0.80 -10.62 7.27
N LEU A 305 -0.86 -11.21 6.07
CA LEU A 305 -1.76 -12.31 5.78
C LEU A 305 -1.31 -13.66 6.31
N ASP A 306 -0.02 -13.93 6.37
CA ASP A 306 0.48 -15.19 6.92
C ASP A 306 0.24 -15.27 8.42
N PHE A 307 0.31 -14.12 9.11
CA PHE A 307 -0.09 -14.02 10.50
C PHE A 307 -1.60 -14.24 10.69
N ILE A 308 -2.46 -13.61 9.88
CA ILE A 308 -3.92 -13.84 9.96
C ILE A 308 -4.24 -15.32 9.63
N ALA A 309 -3.56 -15.92 8.66
CA ALA A 309 -3.70 -17.34 8.35
C ALA A 309 -3.32 -18.23 9.55
N TRP A 310 -2.22 -17.91 10.24
CA TRP A 310 -1.79 -18.61 11.44
C TRP A 310 -2.79 -18.47 12.60
N LEU A 311 -3.35 -17.28 12.84
CA LEU A 311 -4.42 -17.09 13.83
C LEU A 311 -5.62 -18.01 13.55
N ASN A 312 -6.05 -18.06 12.28
CA ASN A 312 -7.16 -18.90 11.87
C ASN A 312 -6.87 -20.40 12.06
N ARG A 313 -5.68 -20.87 11.66
CA ARG A 313 -5.29 -22.29 11.82
C ARG A 313 -5.18 -22.71 13.28
N THR A 314 -4.80 -21.79 14.16
CA THR A 314 -4.56 -22.06 15.60
C THR A 314 -5.80 -21.80 16.47
N GLY A 315 -6.87 -21.25 15.89
CA GLY A 315 -8.12 -20.94 16.61
C GLY A 315 -7.99 -19.82 17.64
N LYS A 316 -6.92 -19.01 17.54
CA LYS A 316 -6.67 -17.89 18.47
C LYS A 316 -7.71 -16.81 18.27
N GLN A 317 -8.31 -16.38 19.38
CA GLN A 317 -9.37 -15.38 19.39
C GLN A 317 -8.79 -14.00 19.68
N VAL A 318 -9.07 -13.03 18.80
CA VAL A 318 -8.52 -11.68 18.86
C VAL A 318 -9.58 -10.65 18.46
N ASP A 319 -9.45 -9.44 18.96
CA ASP A 319 -10.07 -8.28 18.33
C ASP A 319 -9.13 -7.77 17.22
N VAL A 320 -9.66 -7.39 16.06
CA VAL A 320 -8.90 -6.77 14.97
C VAL A 320 -9.27 -5.30 14.85
N LEU A 321 -8.25 -4.44 14.87
CA LEU A 321 -8.37 -3.00 14.91
C LEU A 321 -7.63 -2.37 13.71
N SER A 322 -8.16 -1.25 13.22
CA SER A 322 -7.39 -0.32 12.39
C SER A 322 -6.60 0.67 13.25
N ASP A 323 -5.66 1.38 12.64
CA ASP A 323 -5.02 2.54 13.28
C ASP A 323 -6.04 3.57 13.74
N ASP A 324 -7.11 3.81 12.97
CA ASP A 324 -8.22 4.67 13.39
C ASP A 324 -8.88 4.22 14.69
N ASP A 325 -9.04 2.92 14.89
CA ASP A 325 -9.65 2.41 16.13
C ASP A 325 -8.72 2.67 17.32
N LEU A 326 -7.42 2.50 17.11
CA LEU A 326 -6.40 2.79 18.11
C LEU A 326 -6.30 4.29 18.41
N ASP A 327 -6.34 5.15 17.38
CA ASP A 327 -6.35 6.61 17.48
C ASP A 327 -7.61 7.15 18.20
N ASN A 328 -8.70 6.37 18.21
CA ASN A 328 -9.93 6.72 18.91
C ASN A 328 -9.99 6.20 20.35
N VAL A 329 -9.04 5.37 20.79
CA VAL A 329 -8.96 4.94 22.20
C VAL A 329 -8.53 6.11 23.06
N ARG A 330 -9.20 6.33 24.20
CA ARG A 330 -8.96 7.51 25.04
C ARG A 330 -7.55 7.57 25.66
N SER A 331 -7.02 6.44 26.12
CA SER A 331 -5.68 6.37 26.73
C SER A 331 -5.13 4.95 26.76
N GLY A 332 -3.81 4.81 26.94
CA GLY A 332 -3.18 3.50 27.18
C GLY A 332 -3.69 2.78 28.43
N ASP A 333 -4.10 3.51 29.48
CA ASP A 333 -4.72 2.92 30.68
C ASP A 333 -6.07 2.27 30.36
N GLU A 334 -6.85 2.87 29.45
CA GLU A 334 -8.08 2.25 28.97
C GLU A 334 -7.79 1.00 28.17
N LEU A 335 -6.80 1.06 27.29
CA LEU A 335 -6.40 -0.08 26.48
C LEU A 335 -5.93 -1.25 27.34
N ALA A 336 -5.15 -1.00 28.40
CA ALA A 336 -4.65 -2.02 29.33
C ALA A 336 -5.77 -2.68 30.18
N ARG A 337 -6.89 -1.98 30.40
CA ARG A 337 -8.08 -2.62 31.01
C ARG A 337 -8.77 -3.58 30.05
N ARG A 338 -8.64 -3.39 28.73
CA ARG A 338 -9.34 -4.18 27.70
C ARG A 338 -8.49 -5.32 27.13
N TYR A 339 -7.18 -5.12 27.04
CA TYR A 339 -6.25 -6.03 26.40
C TYR A 339 -5.04 -6.30 27.28
N ASP A 340 -4.56 -7.54 27.23
CA ASP A 340 -3.29 -7.96 27.80
C ASP A 340 -2.15 -7.84 26.77
N LEU A 341 -2.47 -8.03 25.48
CA LEU A 341 -1.51 -8.01 24.38
C LEU A 341 -2.02 -7.21 23.17
N LEU A 342 -1.15 -6.35 22.62
CA LEU A 342 -1.30 -5.81 21.27
C LEU A 342 -0.28 -6.43 20.33
N VAL A 343 -0.75 -6.92 19.17
CA VAL A 343 0.09 -7.46 18.11
C VAL A 343 0.02 -6.56 16.89
N PHE A 344 1.20 -6.15 16.41
CA PHE A 344 1.42 -5.47 15.14
C PHE A 344 2.05 -6.47 14.18
N PRO A 345 1.23 -7.18 13.36
CA PRO A 345 1.73 -8.23 12.49
C PRO A 345 2.45 -7.69 11.25
N GLY A 346 2.22 -6.42 10.94
CA GLY A 346 2.64 -5.75 9.71
C GLY A 346 3.59 -4.60 9.92
N HIS A 347 3.80 -3.87 8.83
CA HIS A 347 4.69 -2.71 8.76
C HIS A 347 4.05 -1.47 9.40
N GLU A 348 4.03 -1.41 10.73
CA GLU A 348 3.45 -0.31 11.52
C GLU A 348 4.33 0.96 11.50
N GLU A 349 4.65 1.46 10.30
CA GLU A 349 5.63 2.53 10.07
C GLU A 349 5.13 3.93 10.46
N TYR A 350 3.83 4.18 10.28
CA TYR A 350 3.23 5.51 10.30
C TYR A 350 2.13 5.66 11.34
N VAL A 351 2.47 6.29 12.46
CA VAL A 351 1.54 6.48 13.58
C VAL A 351 1.32 7.94 13.93
N THR A 352 0.09 8.29 14.32
CA THR A 352 -0.25 9.59 14.88
C THR A 352 0.46 9.78 16.22
N GLN A 353 0.44 11.02 16.72
CA GLN A 353 0.98 11.28 18.05
C GLN A 353 0.19 10.59 19.15
N HIS A 354 -1.14 10.57 19.01
CA HIS A 354 -2.02 9.97 19.99
C HIS A 354 -1.89 8.44 20.01
N GLU A 355 -1.83 7.78 18.84
CA GLU A 355 -1.53 6.34 18.73
C GLU A 355 -0.21 6.00 19.44
N TYR A 356 0.88 6.73 19.18
CA TYR A 356 2.16 6.49 19.87
C TYR A 356 2.00 6.66 21.39
N ASP A 357 1.36 7.75 21.84
CA ASP A 357 1.14 8.03 23.28
C ASP A 357 0.35 6.89 23.96
N VAL A 358 -0.69 6.38 23.30
CA VAL A 358 -1.50 5.24 23.75
C VAL A 358 -0.67 3.96 23.83
N ILE A 359 0.07 3.60 22.78
CA ILE A 359 0.91 2.39 22.72
C ILE A 359 1.97 2.44 23.83
N ARG A 360 2.66 3.58 23.96
CA ARG A 360 3.66 3.77 24.99
C ARG A 360 3.04 3.65 26.38
N ARG A 361 1.92 4.33 26.64
CA ARG A 361 1.27 4.29 27.95
C ARG A 361 0.77 2.89 28.28
N PHE A 362 0.21 2.17 27.32
CA PHE A 362 -0.22 0.77 27.46
C PHE A 362 0.94 -0.12 27.95
N ARG A 363 2.12 -0.01 27.31
CA ARG A 363 3.34 -0.69 27.77
C ARG A 363 3.77 -0.22 29.16
N ASP A 364 3.77 1.09 29.39
CA ASP A 364 4.24 1.67 30.66
C ASP A 364 3.36 1.26 31.87
N VAL A 365 2.13 0.75 31.65
CA VAL A 365 1.24 0.22 32.70
C VAL A 365 1.10 -1.31 32.72
N GLY A 366 1.95 -2.05 32.01
CA GLY A 366 2.00 -3.51 32.08
C GLY A 366 1.47 -4.24 30.85
N GLY A 367 0.93 -3.55 29.84
CA GLY A 367 0.43 -4.18 28.62
C GLY A 367 1.55 -4.73 27.71
N ASN A 368 1.35 -5.92 27.16
CA ASN A 368 2.35 -6.64 26.35
C ASN A 368 2.29 -6.24 24.87
N LEU A 369 3.43 -6.16 24.20
CA LEU A 369 3.52 -5.75 22.79
C LEU A 369 4.27 -6.79 21.95
N ALA A 370 3.75 -7.09 20.75
CA ALA A 370 4.45 -7.90 19.76
C ALA A 370 4.55 -7.14 18.43
N PHE A 371 5.78 -6.89 17.96
CA PHE A 371 6.05 -6.30 16.65
C PHE A 371 6.66 -7.37 15.74
N LEU A 372 5.94 -7.80 14.70
CA LEU A 372 6.35 -8.90 13.83
C LEU A 372 7.02 -8.44 12.52
N ALA A 373 7.32 -7.16 12.41
CA ALA A 373 8.04 -6.53 11.30
C ALA A 373 9.20 -5.66 11.81
N ALA A 374 9.95 -5.06 10.90
CA ALA A 374 10.91 -3.98 11.17
C ALA A 374 10.30 -2.61 10.84
N ASN A 375 11.00 -1.54 11.18
CA ASN A 375 10.64 -0.15 10.89
C ASN A 375 9.28 0.27 11.50
N ASN A 376 8.94 -0.32 12.65
CA ASN A 376 7.76 0.05 13.41
C ASN A 376 7.93 1.40 14.10
N LEU A 377 6.84 2.15 14.19
CA LEU A 377 6.74 3.48 14.79
C LEU A 377 7.78 4.46 14.22
N TYR A 378 8.14 4.36 12.95
CA TYR A 378 9.24 5.12 12.34
C TYR A 378 8.96 6.61 12.29
N ARG A 379 7.75 6.98 11.87
CA ARG A 379 7.42 8.36 11.54
C ARG A 379 6.09 8.79 12.12
N ARG A 380 6.09 10.01 12.67
CA ARG A 380 4.86 10.70 13.08
C ARG A 380 4.05 11.09 11.85
N VAL A 381 2.75 10.88 11.91
CA VAL A 381 1.78 11.43 10.95
C VAL A 381 0.75 12.32 11.65
N THR A 382 0.01 13.09 10.88
CA THR A 382 -1.13 13.88 11.38
C THR A 382 -2.32 13.68 10.47
N ARG A 383 -3.46 13.39 11.08
CA ARG A 383 -4.73 13.19 10.40
C ARG A 383 -5.48 14.53 10.30
N GLN A 384 -5.95 14.85 9.09
CA GLN A 384 -6.74 16.04 8.78
C GLN A 384 -7.96 15.61 7.95
N GLY A 385 -9.06 15.28 8.62
CA GLY A 385 -10.19 14.61 7.97
C GLY A 385 -9.75 13.28 7.36
N SER A 386 -10.04 13.06 6.07
CA SER A 386 -9.59 11.89 5.31
C SER A 386 -8.17 12.02 4.73
N THR A 387 -7.39 13.05 5.12
CA THR A 387 -6.00 13.21 4.66
C THR A 387 -5.00 12.86 5.76
N LEU A 388 -3.97 12.09 5.41
CA LEU A 388 -2.81 11.85 6.24
C LEU A 388 -1.64 12.74 5.80
N VAL A 389 -1.00 13.42 6.74
CA VAL A 389 0.13 14.32 6.51
C VAL A 389 1.40 13.74 7.11
N ARG A 390 2.45 13.63 6.29
CA ARG A 390 3.75 13.09 6.67
C ARG A 390 4.48 14.05 7.61
N GLY A 391 4.85 13.57 8.80
CA GLY A 391 5.62 14.32 9.79
C GLY A 391 7.09 13.94 9.86
N ARG A 392 7.73 14.25 11.00
CA ARG A 392 9.13 13.94 11.29
C ARG A 392 9.28 12.52 11.85
N LEU A 393 10.51 11.98 11.78
CA LEU A 393 10.86 10.73 12.45
C LEU A 393 10.69 10.86 13.96
N TRP A 394 10.19 9.83 14.61
CA TRP A 394 9.94 9.83 16.05
C TRP A 394 11.21 10.05 16.88
N ARG A 395 12.32 9.39 16.50
CA ARG A 395 13.65 9.65 17.10
C ARG A 395 14.14 11.09 16.96
N LYS A 396 13.76 11.82 15.92
CA LYS A 396 14.11 13.24 15.73
C LYS A 396 13.23 14.19 16.55
N LEU A 397 12.20 13.65 17.20
CA LEU A 397 11.35 14.34 18.18
C LEU A 397 11.72 13.96 19.62
N GLY A 398 12.88 13.32 19.85
CA GLY A 398 13.30 12.86 21.18
C GLY A 398 12.54 11.63 21.69
N ARG A 399 11.83 10.92 20.81
CA ARG A 399 10.98 9.77 21.15
C ARG A 399 11.36 8.56 20.28
N PRO A 400 12.59 8.04 20.37
CA PRO A 400 13.05 6.97 19.50
C PRO A 400 12.21 5.70 19.66
N GLU A 401 11.98 5.03 18.53
CA GLU A 401 11.23 3.79 18.40
C GLU A 401 11.78 2.72 19.34
N ALA A 402 13.11 2.64 19.44
CA ALA A 402 13.83 1.73 20.31
C ALA A 402 13.43 1.83 21.80
N SER A 403 12.93 2.97 22.27
CA SER A 403 12.49 3.12 23.68
C SER A 403 11.15 2.42 24.00
N VAL A 404 10.39 2.06 22.97
CA VAL A 404 9.11 1.35 23.07
C VAL A 404 9.20 -0.02 22.41
N VAL A 405 9.68 -0.10 21.18
CA VAL A 405 9.80 -1.35 20.41
C VAL A 405 10.99 -2.20 20.89
N GLY A 406 12.00 -1.58 21.51
CA GLY A 406 13.26 -2.23 21.90
C GLY A 406 14.34 -2.13 20.83
N VAL A 407 13.96 -2.05 19.57
CA VAL A 407 14.83 -1.85 18.40
C VAL A 407 14.31 -0.71 17.52
N GLN A 408 15.12 -0.19 16.60
CA GLN A 408 14.68 0.79 15.62
C GLN A 408 15.33 0.57 14.25
N TYR A 409 14.71 1.10 13.20
CA TYR A 409 15.22 1.04 11.83
C TYR A 409 16.65 1.57 11.67
N ILE A 410 17.51 0.72 11.09
CA ILE A 410 18.90 1.03 10.74
C ILE A 410 19.19 0.95 9.23
N GLY A 411 18.28 0.41 8.41
CA GLY A 411 18.44 0.46 6.97
C GLY A 411 17.54 -0.47 6.17
N SER A 412 17.57 -0.23 4.85
CA SER A 412 16.89 -0.99 3.81
C SER A 412 17.80 -1.12 2.60
N ASN A 413 17.70 -2.25 1.90
CA ASN A 413 18.19 -2.41 0.52
C ASN A 413 17.04 -2.85 -0.41
N HIS A 414 15.80 -2.64 0.03
CA HIS A 414 14.60 -3.03 -0.70
C HIS A 414 14.54 -4.51 -1.12
N GLY A 415 15.17 -5.38 -0.33
CA GLY A 415 15.16 -6.83 -0.53
C GLY A 415 16.23 -7.34 -1.49
N GLU A 416 17.17 -6.50 -1.95
CA GLU A 416 18.29 -6.94 -2.80
C GLU A 416 19.15 -8.01 -2.12
N LYS A 417 19.29 -7.95 -0.79
CA LYS A 417 19.89 -9.01 0.02
C LYS A 417 18.95 -9.37 1.17
N GLN A 418 18.84 -10.67 1.42
CA GLN A 418 18.17 -11.26 2.57
C GLN A 418 19.08 -12.35 3.15
N GLY A 419 19.02 -12.57 4.46
CA GLY A 419 19.84 -13.53 5.18
C GLY A 419 19.05 -14.28 6.24
N ALA A 420 19.58 -15.41 6.70
CA ALA A 420 18.99 -16.15 7.81
C ALA A 420 19.24 -15.44 9.14
N PHE A 421 18.30 -15.55 10.07
CA PHE A 421 18.57 -15.27 11.48
C PHE A 421 19.49 -16.36 12.01
N VAL A 422 20.52 -15.98 12.76
CA VAL A 422 21.36 -16.86 13.58
C VAL A 422 20.92 -16.71 15.03
N VAL A 423 20.58 -17.80 15.70
CA VAL A 423 20.13 -17.81 17.09
C VAL A 423 21.31 -17.47 18.01
N THR A 424 21.09 -16.55 18.94
CA THR A 424 22.11 -16.11 19.93
C THR A 424 21.58 -16.01 21.36
N GLY A 425 20.29 -16.25 21.56
CA GLY A 425 19.60 -16.08 22.83
C GLY A 425 18.95 -17.34 23.37
N ALA A 426 19.22 -18.53 22.84
CA ALA A 426 18.62 -19.77 23.31
C ALA A 426 18.99 -20.06 24.77
N ALA A 427 20.24 -19.78 25.18
CA ALA A 427 20.62 -19.89 26.59
C ALA A 427 19.96 -18.84 27.50
N ALA A 428 19.76 -17.61 27.02
CA ALA A 428 19.21 -16.50 27.80
C ALA A 428 17.67 -16.49 27.87
N ALA A 429 17.02 -17.07 26.86
CA ALA A 429 15.57 -17.15 26.70
C ALA A 429 15.16 -18.53 26.17
N PRO A 430 15.43 -19.63 26.92
CA PRO A 430 15.13 -20.98 26.45
C PRO A 430 13.66 -21.18 26.12
N TRP A 431 12.77 -20.46 26.80
CA TRP A 431 11.33 -20.45 26.53
C TRP A 431 10.99 -20.07 25.08
N ALA A 432 11.77 -19.20 24.43
CA ALA A 432 11.47 -18.75 23.08
C ALA A 432 11.73 -19.87 22.06
N PHE A 433 12.74 -20.70 22.32
CA PHE A 433 13.22 -21.73 21.41
C PHE A 433 12.74 -23.14 21.76
N ASP A 434 11.99 -23.31 22.85
CA ASP A 434 11.47 -24.61 23.27
C ASP A 434 10.63 -25.28 22.16
N GLY A 435 10.94 -26.54 21.87
CA GLY A 435 10.29 -27.32 20.82
C GLY A 435 10.50 -26.81 19.38
N THR A 436 11.32 -25.78 19.15
CA THR A 436 11.64 -25.28 17.79
C THR A 436 12.70 -26.13 17.09
N GLY A 437 13.53 -26.83 17.88
CA GLY A 437 14.71 -27.52 17.39
C GLY A 437 15.93 -26.62 17.15
N LEU A 438 15.83 -25.32 17.46
CA LEU A 438 16.91 -24.34 17.29
C LEU A 438 17.69 -24.15 18.60
N ALA A 439 19.02 -24.10 18.48
CA ALA A 439 19.97 -23.76 19.53
C ALA A 439 20.87 -22.58 19.12
N ASP A 440 21.64 -22.03 20.06
CA ASP A 440 22.60 -20.96 19.76
C ASP A 440 23.58 -21.39 18.65
N GLY A 441 23.69 -20.56 17.61
CA GLY A 441 24.46 -20.84 16.40
C GLY A 441 23.63 -21.33 15.21
N ASP A 442 22.41 -21.84 15.42
CA ASP A 442 21.57 -22.32 14.34
C ASP A 442 21.01 -21.18 13.49
N ALA A 443 20.88 -21.43 12.19
CA ALA A 443 20.35 -20.48 11.22
C ALA A 443 18.93 -20.86 10.78
N PHE A 444 18.03 -19.89 10.70
CA PHE A 444 16.65 -20.12 10.22
C PHE A 444 16.11 -18.96 9.38
N GLY A 445 15.21 -19.32 8.45
CA GLY A 445 14.49 -18.40 7.57
C GLY A 445 15.35 -17.58 6.61
N ARG A 446 14.72 -16.57 5.98
CA ARG A 446 15.36 -15.66 5.01
C ARG A 446 14.71 -14.29 5.08
N TYR A 447 15.36 -13.37 5.76
CA TYR A 447 14.77 -12.10 6.18
C TYR A 447 15.60 -10.89 5.77
N GLY A 448 14.98 -9.73 5.79
CA GLY A 448 15.59 -8.46 5.44
C GLY A 448 14.56 -7.47 4.91
N ILE A 449 14.86 -6.86 3.76
CA ILE A 449 14.13 -5.73 3.17
C ILE A 449 14.31 -4.45 3.99
N GLU A 450 13.90 -4.47 5.25
CA GLU A 450 14.21 -3.45 6.26
C GLU A 450 14.63 -4.17 7.54
N ILE A 451 15.60 -3.60 8.25
CA ILE A 451 16.15 -4.19 9.47
C ILE A 451 16.22 -3.17 10.60
N ASP A 452 15.97 -3.67 11.80
CA ASP A 452 16.06 -2.92 13.04
C ASP A 452 17.18 -3.47 13.93
N ALA A 453 17.75 -2.60 14.75
CA ALA A 453 18.71 -2.99 15.80
C ALA A 453 18.52 -2.14 17.05
N ARG A 454 19.10 -2.61 18.17
CA ARG A 454 19.09 -1.85 19.42
C ARG A 454 19.89 -0.56 19.32
N THR A 455 19.62 0.38 20.22
CA THR A 455 20.37 1.63 20.38
C THR A 455 20.59 1.95 21.85
N ALA A 456 21.25 3.07 22.13
CA ALA A 456 21.36 3.61 23.49
C ALA A 456 19.99 3.92 24.15
N ALA A 457 18.92 4.06 23.36
CA ALA A 457 17.58 4.28 23.88
C ALA A 457 16.80 2.98 24.15
N SER A 458 17.34 1.82 23.79
CA SER A 458 16.72 0.53 24.07
C SER A 458 16.65 0.27 25.58
N PRO A 459 15.59 -0.38 26.09
CA PRO A 459 15.46 -0.70 27.51
C PRO A 459 16.65 -1.51 28.06
N ARG A 460 17.00 -1.26 29.32
CA ARG A 460 18.05 -2.03 30.01
C ARG A 460 17.61 -3.49 30.16
N GLY A 461 18.56 -4.41 30.02
CA GLY A 461 18.29 -5.85 30.13
C GLY A 461 17.60 -6.46 28.91
N ILE A 462 17.42 -5.71 27.82
CA ILE A 462 16.90 -6.25 26.56
C ILE A 462 17.77 -7.41 26.06
N GLN A 463 17.12 -8.53 25.77
CA GLN A 463 17.71 -9.76 25.29
C GLN A 463 17.70 -9.77 23.75
N VAL A 464 18.77 -10.28 23.15
CA VAL A 464 18.83 -10.57 21.71
C VAL A 464 18.61 -12.06 21.52
N LEU A 465 17.53 -12.40 20.84
CA LEU A 465 17.14 -13.78 20.57
C LEU A 465 17.88 -14.32 19.34
N ALA A 466 17.96 -13.51 18.28
CA ALA A 466 18.61 -13.88 17.04
C ALA A 466 19.11 -12.65 16.27
N ARG A 467 20.07 -12.85 15.36
CA ARG A 467 20.68 -11.79 14.54
C ARG A 467 20.80 -12.15 13.07
N ILE A 468 20.72 -11.18 12.17
CA ILE A 468 21.17 -11.34 10.78
C ILE A 468 22.48 -10.56 10.63
N PRO A 469 23.65 -11.20 10.78
CA PRO A 469 24.92 -10.50 10.88
C PRO A 469 25.25 -9.76 9.58
N ASP A 470 25.60 -8.48 9.71
CA ASP A 470 26.14 -7.62 8.64
C ASP A 470 25.33 -7.61 7.32
N LEU A 471 24.00 -7.80 7.42
CA LEU A 471 23.13 -7.94 6.24
C LEU A 471 23.25 -6.76 5.27
N LEU A 472 23.37 -5.55 5.82
CA LEU A 472 23.51 -4.30 5.04
C LEU A 472 24.93 -3.73 5.06
N GLY A 473 25.93 -4.59 5.29
CA GLY A 473 27.34 -4.22 5.43
C GLY A 473 27.79 -4.24 6.89
N SER A 474 29.09 -4.02 7.10
CA SER A 474 29.75 -4.11 8.41
C SER A 474 29.04 -3.30 9.49
N GLY A 475 28.69 -3.95 10.60
CA GLY A 475 27.99 -3.38 11.75
C GLY A 475 26.48 -3.18 11.55
N ARG A 476 25.92 -3.48 10.37
CA ARG A 476 24.48 -3.36 10.10
C ARG A 476 23.78 -4.70 10.20
N THR A 477 23.68 -5.14 11.44
CA THR A 477 23.08 -6.41 11.85
C THR A 477 21.63 -6.21 12.28
N ALA A 478 20.71 -7.02 11.75
CA ALA A 478 19.34 -7.06 12.26
C ALA A 478 19.31 -7.77 13.61
N GLU A 479 18.49 -7.32 14.56
CA GLU A 479 18.35 -7.97 15.87
C GLU A 479 16.88 -8.27 16.20
N MET A 480 16.56 -9.53 16.43
CA MET A 480 15.32 -9.98 17.07
C MET A 480 15.48 -9.88 18.58
N THR A 481 14.53 -9.23 19.26
CA THR A 481 14.71 -8.87 20.68
C THR A 481 13.48 -9.12 21.55
N TYR A 482 13.75 -9.23 22.84
CA TYR A 482 12.74 -9.33 23.89
C TYR A 482 13.16 -8.53 25.13
N TYR A 483 12.24 -7.83 25.77
CA TYR A 483 12.49 -7.23 27.09
C TYR A 483 11.24 -7.22 27.96
N GLU A 484 11.45 -7.10 29.28
CA GLU A 484 10.39 -6.89 30.26
C GLU A 484 10.60 -5.55 30.98
N THR A 485 9.51 -4.92 31.42
CA THR A 485 9.57 -3.71 32.25
C THR A 485 9.32 -4.01 33.73
N ALA A 486 9.66 -3.06 34.60
CA ALA A 486 9.33 -3.13 36.02
C ALA A 486 7.81 -3.20 36.28
N ALA A 487 6.98 -2.71 35.35
CA ALA A 487 5.53 -2.79 35.42
C ALA A 487 4.96 -4.13 34.92
N GLY A 488 5.80 -5.10 34.54
CA GLY A 488 5.39 -6.43 34.08
C GLY A 488 5.26 -6.58 32.56
N ALA A 489 5.16 -5.47 31.83
CA ALA A 489 5.01 -5.49 30.36
C ALA A 489 6.16 -6.22 29.67
N LYS A 490 5.82 -7.05 28.69
CA LYS A 490 6.72 -7.87 27.89
C LYS A 490 6.62 -7.40 26.44
N VAL A 491 7.76 -7.20 25.79
CA VAL A 491 7.81 -6.70 24.41
C VAL A 491 8.72 -7.57 23.57
N PHE A 492 8.16 -8.11 22.49
CA PHE A 492 8.88 -8.83 21.44
C PHE A 492 8.96 -7.99 20.18
N ALA A 493 10.13 -7.98 19.52
CA ALA A 493 10.31 -7.38 18.20
C ALA A 493 11.11 -8.30 17.28
N ALA A 494 10.55 -8.62 16.12
CA ALA A 494 11.17 -9.51 15.14
C ALA A 494 12.42 -8.91 14.48
N GLY A 495 12.45 -7.58 14.28
CA GLY A 495 13.63 -6.86 13.80
C GLY A 495 13.96 -6.99 12.31
N ALA A 496 13.13 -7.70 11.54
CA ALA A 496 13.20 -7.77 10.08
C ALA A 496 11.79 -7.66 9.47
N LEU A 497 11.65 -6.96 8.34
CA LEU A 497 10.34 -6.61 7.77
C LEU A 497 9.47 -7.82 7.42
N ASN A 498 10.08 -8.84 6.82
CA ASN A 498 9.37 -9.99 6.29
C ASN A 498 9.38 -11.20 7.22
N PHE A 499 9.48 -11.02 8.54
CA PHE A 499 9.46 -12.14 9.49
C PHE A 499 8.14 -12.93 9.43
N ALA A 500 7.00 -12.24 9.37
CA ALA A 500 5.69 -12.88 9.30
C ALA A 500 5.52 -13.80 8.06
N ALA A 501 6.25 -13.51 6.98
CA ALA A 501 6.17 -14.23 5.70
C ALA A 501 6.65 -15.69 5.73
N SER A 502 7.20 -16.15 6.86
CA SER A 502 7.66 -17.54 7.03
C SER A 502 7.04 -18.23 8.24
N ILE A 503 5.93 -17.72 8.77
CA ILE A 503 5.20 -18.33 9.90
C ILE A 503 4.66 -19.73 9.53
N ASP A 504 4.58 -20.08 8.26
CA ASP A 504 4.24 -21.43 7.80
C ASP A 504 5.35 -22.47 8.05
N ARG A 505 6.60 -22.03 8.27
CA ARG A 505 7.71 -22.91 8.65
C ARG A 505 7.55 -23.43 10.07
N PRO A 506 7.68 -24.75 10.33
CA PRO A 506 7.42 -25.32 11.66
C PRO A 506 8.19 -24.67 12.81
N GLU A 507 9.48 -24.40 12.62
CA GLU A 507 10.35 -23.78 13.62
C GLU A 507 9.94 -22.33 13.93
N VAL A 508 9.52 -21.58 12.90
CA VAL A 508 9.04 -20.19 13.05
C VAL A 508 7.65 -20.15 13.66
N ALA A 509 6.76 -21.05 13.24
CA ALA A 509 5.43 -21.23 13.84
C ALA A 509 5.54 -21.53 15.33
N ARG A 510 6.44 -22.46 15.72
CA ARG A 510 6.67 -22.80 17.12
C ARG A 510 7.27 -21.64 17.90
N LEU A 511 8.25 -20.92 17.35
CA LEU A 511 8.80 -19.70 17.98
C LEU A 511 7.68 -18.68 18.23
N LEU A 512 6.81 -18.44 17.26
CA LEU A 512 5.68 -17.52 17.41
C LEU A 512 4.65 -18.03 18.43
N GLU A 513 4.38 -19.33 18.49
CA GLU A 513 3.53 -19.94 19.53
C GLU A 513 4.11 -19.71 20.93
N ASN A 514 5.43 -19.85 21.10
CA ASN A 514 6.10 -19.60 22.38
C ASN A 514 6.02 -18.12 22.78
N VAL A 515 6.27 -17.21 21.83
CA VAL A 515 6.11 -15.76 22.02
C VAL A 515 4.65 -15.43 22.38
N TRP A 516 3.69 -15.98 21.65
CA TRP A 516 2.27 -15.79 21.94
C TRP A 516 1.93 -16.23 23.37
N ALA A 517 2.27 -17.47 23.73
CA ALA A 517 2.00 -18.02 25.06
C ALA A 517 2.62 -17.16 26.17
N ARG A 518 3.84 -16.65 25.94
CA ARG A 518 4.53 -15.78 26.89
C ARG A 518 3.86 -14.41 27.03
N LEU A 519 3.44 -13.80 25.92
CA LEU A 519 2.90 -12.45 25.88
C LEU A 519 1.40 -12.36 26.20
N THR A 520 0.66 -13.47 26.13
CA THR A 520 -0.76 -13.48 26.55
C THR A 520 -0.95 -13.61 28.06
N VAL A 521 0.13 -13.82 28.82
CA VAL A 521 0.10 -13.82 30.29
C VAL A 521 0.37 -12.38 30.78
N PRO A 522 -0.58 -11.76 31.50
CA PRO A 522 -0.43 -10.40 32.04
C PRO A 522 0.79 -10.21 32.96
#